data_AF-A0A1W9GDT7-F1
#
_entry.id   AF-A0A1W9GDT7-F1
#
_cell.length_a   1.000
_cell.length_b   1.000
_cell.length_c   1.000
_cell.angle_alpha   90.00
_cell.angle_beta   90.00
_cell.angle_gamma   90.00
#
_symmetry.space_group_name_H-M   'P 1'
#
loop_
_entity.id
_entity.type
_entity.pdbx_description
1 polymer ?
#
loop_
_entity_poly.entity_id
_entity_poly.type
_entity_poly.pdbx_seq_one_letter_code
_entity_poly.pdbx_strand_id
1 'polypeptide(L)'
;MRQFDFGRFNGFMHHRLNDLLLSDVWNFDVFNESDLHSAAHGYIRSFFQRNGRSNIYVRCEPRLAGMKPDIVIFDRGNPIYTVEFKFFTKQDYVNEEAVFKDLEKLAKVVNRFGSMKWGFFYLVHDSEDSYTFPNPALRKRGYENISVSTINVRRKEGTGRRRTNYDDWRKEFDRLIAQHREHAA
;
A
#
# COMPACT_ATOMS: atom_id res chain seq x y z
N MET A 1 -6.52 25.80 13.99
CA MET A 1 -6.19 24.51 13.34
C MET A 1 -6.43 24.65 11.85
N ARG A 2 -5.46 24.33 10.98
CA ARG A 2 -5.67 24.35 9.52
C ARG A 2 -6.61 23.21 9.12
N GLN A 3 -7.57 23.50 8.25
CA GLN A 3 -8.49 22.52 7.66
C GLN A 3 -7.68 21.44 6.92
N PHE A 4 -8.18 20.20 6.92
CA PHE A 4 -7.52 19.13 6.16
C PHE A 4 -7.67 19.38 4.67
N ASP A 5 -6.54 19.37 3.96
CA ASP A 5 -6.53 19.48 2.51
C ASP A 5 -6.64 18.09 1.88
N PHE A 6 -7.88 17.67 1.63
CA PHE A 6 -8.21 16.41 0.98
C PHE A 6 -7.60 16.32 -0.43
N GLY A 7 -7.50 17.45 -1.15
CA GLY A 7 -6.91 17.49 -2.50
C GLY A 7 -5.42 17.15 -2.47
N ARG A 8 -4.68 17.74 -1.53
CA ARG A 8 -3.25 17.46 -1.35
C ARG A 8 -2.98 16.02 -0.94
N PHE A 9 -3.81 15.44 -0.06
CA PHE A 9 -3.64 14.04 0.32
C PHE A 9 -4.01 13.07 -0.81
N ASN A 10 -5.10 13.34 -1.55
CA ASN A 10 -5.44 12.54 -2.73
C ASN A 10 -4.29 12.57 -3.75
N GLY A 11 -3.70 13.75 -4.01
CA GLY A 11 -2.52 13.87 -4.88
C GLY A 11 -1.30 13.10 -4.36
N PHE A 12 -1.08 13.07 -3.04
CA PHE A 12 -0.06 12.22 -2.42
C PHE A 12 -0.33 10.73 -2.68
N MET A 13 -1.56 10.26 -2.49
CA MET A 13 -1.93 8.86 -2.72
C MET A 13 -1.76 8.48 -4.20
N HIS A 14 -2.29 9.29 -5.14
CA HIS A 14 -2.24 8.96 -6.57
C HIS A 14 -0.83 8.89 -7.16
N HIS A 15 0.03 9.82 -6.76
CA HIS A 15 1.34 9.98 -7.41
C HIS A 15 2.46 9.51 -6.48
N ARG A 16 2.63 10.22 -5.36
CA ARG A 16 3.83 10.05 -4.53
C ARG A 16 3.88 8.71 -3.81
N LEU A 17 2.75 8.19 -3.33
CA LEU A 17 2.73 6.89 -2.68
C LEU A 17 3.06 5.78 -3.69
N ASN A 18 2.54 5.87 -4.91
CA ASN A 18 2.88 4.92 -5.98
C ASN A 18 4.39 4.89 -6.25
N ASP A 19 5.01 6.05 -6.45
CA ASP A 19 6.46 6.16 -6.70
C ASP A 19 7.31 5.58 -5.55
N LEU A 20 6.90 5.84 -4.30
CA LEU A 20 7.59 5.34 -3.11
C LEU A 20 7.48 3.81 -3.00
N LEU A 21 6.28 3.25 -3.22
CA LEU A 21 6.07 1.81 -3.17
C LEU A 21 6.80 1.10 -4.32
N LEU A 22 6.78 1.66 -5.53
CA LEU A 22 7.57 1.16 -6.65
C LEU A 22 9.07 1.17 -6.30
N SER A 23 9.56 2.28 -5.75
CA SER A 23 10.95 2.38 -5.30
C SER A 23 11.29 1.32 -4.25
N ASP A 24 10.38 1.01 -3.33
CA ASP A 24 10.63 0.00 -2.30
C ASP A 24 10.62 -1.42 -2.85
N VAL A 25 9.68 -1.74 -3.73
CA VAL A 25 9.68 -3.02 -4.41
C VAL A 25 10.93 -3.17 -5.28
N TRP A 26 11.41 -2.09 -5.89
CA TRP A 26 12.59 -2.11 -6.75
C TRP A 26 13.91 -2.21 -5.98
N ASN A 27 14.07 -1.44 -4.90
CA ASN A 27 15.36 -1.25 -4.23
C ASN A 27 15.49 -1.99 -2.90
N PHE A 28 14.38 -2.35 -2.26
CA PHE A 28 14.36 -2.99 -0.94
C PHE A 28 13.73 -4.38 -0.96
N ASP A 29 13.49 -4.93 -2.16
CA ASP A 29 12.93 -6.26 -2.39
C ASP A 29 11.65 -6.51 -1.58
N VAL A 30 10.71 -5.56 -1.52
CA VAL A 30 9.38 -5.82 -0.94
C VAL A 30 8.76 -7.01 -1.68
N PHE A 31 8.72 -8.17 -1.01
CA PHE A 31 8.46 -9.47 -1.66
C PHE A 31 7.07 -10.03 -1.37
N ASN A 32 6.31 -9.40 -0.48
CA ASN A 32 4.95 -9.80 -0.17
C ASN A 32 4.04 -8.61 0.16
N GLU A 33 2.76 -8.91 0.34
CA GLU A 33 1.71 -7.93 0.61
C GLU A 33 1.84 -7.28 2.01
N SER A 34 2.29 -8.02 3.02
CA SER A 34 2.49 -7.50 4.39
C SER A 34 3.62 -6.48 4.50
N ASP A 35 4.71 -6.67 3.74
CA ASP A 35 5.80 -5.70 3.63
C ASP A 35 5.29 -4.41 2.96
N LEU A 36 4.46 -4.56 1.93
CA LEU A 36 3.83 -3.43 1.23
C LEU A 36 2.88 -2.65 2.15
N HIS A 37 2.07 -3.35 2.96
CA HIS A 37 1.22 -2.73 3.98
C HIS A 37 2.04 -1.91 4.97
N SER A 38 3.16 -2.47 5.43
CA SER A 38 4.06 -1.83 6.40
C SER A 38 4.72 -0.57 5.83
N ALA A 39 5.22 -0.64 4.59
CA ALA A 39 5.81 0.49 3.89
C ALA A 39 4.77 1.61 3.66
N ALA A 40 3.61 1.26 3.12
CA ALA A 40 2.53 2.21 2.87
C ALA A 40 2.06 2.90 4.16
N HIS A 41 1.87 2.15 5.24
CA HIS A 41 1.54 2.72 6.56
C HIS A 41 2.60 3.75 7.00
N GLY A 42 3.89 3.43 6.86
CA GLY A 42 4.99 4.33 7.18
C GLY A 42 4.94 5.64 6.40
N TYR A 43 4.73 5.58 5.09
CA TYR A 43 4.64 6.76 4.22
C TYR A 43 3.40 7.61 4.50
N ILE A 44 2.24 6.99 4.65
CA ILE A 44 0.99 7.68 4.96
C ILE A 44 1.11 8.39 6.31
N ARG A 45 1.60 7.69 7.35
CA ARG A 45 1.80 8.31 8.68
C ARG A 45 2.79 9.47 8.61
N SER A 46 3.90 9.30 7.88
CA SER A 46 4.91 10.35 7.68
C SER A 46 4.34 11.58 6.97
N PHE A 47 3.44 11.37 5.99
CA PHE A 47 2.73 12.47 5.34
C PHE A 47 1.97 13.32 6.35
N PHE A 48 1.17 12.71 7.22
CA PHE A 48 0.38 13.45 8.22
C PHE A 48 1.25 14.14 9.27
N GLN A 49 2.32 13.49 9.73
CA GLN A 49 3.26 14.06 10.68
C GLN A 49 3.94 15.32 10.13
N ARG A 50 4.46 15.26 8.89
CA ARG A 50 5.11 16.40 8.22
C ARG A 50 4.17 17.56 7.95
N ASN A 51 2.86 17.30 7.90
CA ASN A 51 1.83 18.31 7.69
C ASN A 51 1.15 18.77 9.00
N GLY A 52 1.72 18.42 10.17
CA GLY A 52 1.26 18.91 11.47
C GLY A 52 -0.09 18.35 11.92
N ARG A 53 -0.47 17.16 11.46
CA ARG A 53 -1.76 16.52 11.76
C ARG A 53 -1.55 15.36 12.74
N SER A 54 -1.47 15.68 14.03
CA SER A 54 -1.26 14.69 15.12
C SER A 54 -2.50 13.89 15.50
N ASN A 55 -3.69 14.34 15.09
CA ASN A 55 -4.98 13.72 15.42
C ASN A 55 -5.45 12.68 14.38
N ILE A 56 -4.57 12.33 13.43
CA ILE A 56 -4.82 11.31 12.41
C ILE A 56 -4.23 9.99 12.87
N TYR A 57 -5.03 8.93 12.79
CA TYR A 57 -4.59 7.57 13.08
C TYR A 57 -4.59 6.75 11.81
N VAL A 58 -3.47 6.09 11.52
CA VAL A 58 -3.36 5.13 10.42
C VAL A 58 -3.31 3.75 11.07
N ARG A 59 -4.19 2.84 10.66
CA ARG A 59 -4.27 1.48 11.19
C ARG A 59 -4.17 0.48 10.04
N CYS A 60 -3.26 -0.47 10.17
CA CYS A 60 -3.22 -1.65 9.32
C CYS A 60 -4.26 -2.66 9.79
N GLU A 61 -4.94 -3.29 8.84
CA GLU A 61 -5.80 -4.44 9.06
C GLU A 61 -6.91 -4.27 10.14
N PRO A 62 -7.52 -3.07 10.34
CA PRO A 62 -8.53 -2.90 11.38
C PRO A 62 -9.81 -3.65 11.05
N ARG A 63 -10.54 -4.11 12.06
CA ARG A 63 -11.90 -4.63 11.87
C ARG A 63 -12.90 -3.47 11.82
N LEU A 64 -13.63 -3.33 10.71
CA LEU A 64 -14.67 -2.31 10.51
C LEU A 64 -15.94 -2.95 9.96
N ALA A 65 -17.02 -2.90 10.75
CA ALA A 65 -18.34 -3.40 10.34
C ALA A 65 -18.30 -4.83 9.74
N GLY A 66 -17.50 -5.73 10.32
CA GLY A 66 -17.34 -7.11 9.84
C GLY A 66 -16.36 -7.28 8.67
N MET A 67 -15.77 -6.20 8.17
CA MET A 67 -14.74 -6.21 7.12
C MET A 67 -13.35 -5.96 7.73
N LYS A 68 -12.30 -6.34 6.99
CA LYS A 68 -10.89 -6.18 7.38
C LYS A 68 -10.13 -5.54 6.20
N PRO A 69 -10.23 -4.22 6.01
CA PRO A 69 -9.42 -3.51 5.02
C PRO A 69 -7.94 -3.47 5.39
N ASP A 70 -7.06 -3.34 4.40
CA ASP A 70 -5.61 -3.39 4.63
C ASP A 70 -5.09 -2.18 5.41
N ILE A 71 -5.54 -0.97 5.06
CA ILE A 71 -5.22 0.24 5.83
C ILE A 71 -6.44 1.13 5.92
N VAL A 72 -6.70 1.69 7.10
CA VAL A 72 -7.71 2.74 7.29
C VAL A 72 -7.10 3.93 7.99
N ILE A 73 -7.47 5.11 7.50
CA ILE A 73 -7.04 6.39 8.05
C ILE A 73 -8.25 7.02 8.75
N PHE A 74 -8.06 7.42 10.00
CA PHE A 74 -9.07 8.01 10.85
C PHE A 74 -8.74 9.47 11.16
N ASP A 75 -9.73 10.35 11.08
CA ASP A 75 -9.66 11.71 11.62
C ASP A 75 -10.63 11.84 12.79
N ARG A 76 -10.08 12.11 13.99
CA ARG A 76 -10.85 12.19 15.24
C ARG A 76 -11.76 10.98 15.48
N GLY A 77 -11.26 9.79 15.15
CA GLY A 77 -11.97 8.52 15.32
C GLY A 77 -12.93 8.15 14.18
N ASN A 78 -13.17 9.03 13.21
CA ASN A 78 -13.99 8.72 12.03
C ASN A 78 -13.12 8.20 10.89
N PRO A 79 -13.46 7.07 10.22
CA PRO A 79 -12.74 6.61 9.05
C PRO A 79 -12.96 7.58 7.89
N ILE A 80 -11.88 8.08 7.30
CA ILE A 80 -11.92 9.07 6.21
C ILE A 80 -11.33 8.54 4.91
N TYR A 81 -10.44 7.56 4.97
CA TYR A 81 -9.89 6.87 3.81
C TYR A 81 -9.62 5.41 4.13
N THR A 82 -9.66 4.59 3.10
CA THR A 82 -9.29 3.18 3.17
C THR A 82 -8.38 2.83 1.99
N VAL A 83 -7.45 1.92 2.21
CA VAL A 83 -6.50 1.45 1.20
C VAL A 83 -6.54 -0.06 1.16
N GLU A 84 -6.49 -0.61 -0.03
CA GLU A 84 -6.41 -2.03 -0.32
C GLU A 84 -5.26 -2.26 -1.28
N PHE A 85 -4.53 -3.34 -1.06
CA PHE A 85 -3.43 -3.79 -1.88
C PHE A 85 -3.78 -5.13 -2.49
N LYS A 86 -3.23 -5.38 -3.68
CA LYS A 86 -3.22 -6.70 -4.28
C LYS A 86 -1.86 -6.96 -4.88
N PHE A 87 -1.19 -8.01 -4.43
CA PHE A 87 0.16 -8.31 -4.86
C PHE A 87 0.22 -9.65 -5.62
N PHE A 88 0.57 -9.59 -6.90
CA PHE A 88 0.81 -10.77 -7.73
C PHE A 88 2.29 -10.85 -8.10
N THR A 89 2.99 -11.85 -7.56
CA THR A 89 4.41 -12.13 -7.82
C THR A 89 4.66 -13.00 -9.04
N LYS A 90 3.63 -13.70 -9.51
CA LYS A 90 3.76 -14.59 -10.67
C LYS A 90 3.83 -13.75 -11.93
N GLN A 91 4.90 -13.93 -12.69
CA GLN A 91 5.11 -13.26 -13.97
C GLN A 91 3.92 -13.48 -14.91
N ASP A 92 3.49 -12.37 -15.53
CA ASP A 92 2.39 -12.29 -16.51
C ASP A 92 1.08 -12.90 -16.01
N TYR A 93 0.84 -12.82 -14.70
CA TYR A 93 -0.37 -13.32 -14.07
C TYR A 93 -1.07 -12.25 -13.23
N VAL A 94 -2.32 -12.00 -13.56
CA VAL A 94 -3.26 -11.21 -12.75
C VAL A 94 -4.54 -12.02 -12.59
N ASN A 95 -4.94 -12.26 -11.33
CA ASN A 95 -6.24 -12.86 -11.04
C ASN A 95 -7.32 -11.78 -10.99
N GLU A 96 -8.02 -11.58 -12.09
CA GLU A 96 -9.05 -10.54 -12.18
C GLU A 96 -10.21 -10.76 -11.21
N GLU A 97 -10.64 -12.00 -10.98
CA GLU A 97 -11.71 -12.31 -10.02
C GLU A 97 -11.34 -11.88 -8.60
N ALA A 98 -10.10 -12.16 -8.18
CA ALA A 98 -9.59 -11.76 -6.88
C ALA A 98 -9.51 -10.22 -6.76
N VAL A 99 -9.08 -9.55 -7.83
CA VAL A 99 -9.06 -8.08 -7.91
C VAL A 99 -10.47 -7.51 -7.76
N PHE A 100 -11.45 -8.03 -8.49
CA PHE A 100 -12.83 -7.56 -8.40
C PHE A 100 -13.43 -7.78 -7.02
N LYS A 101 -13.14 -8.92 -6.38
CA LYS A 101 -13.58 -9.20 -5.01
C LYS A 101 -13.05 -8.17 -4.00
N ASP A 102 -11.78 -7.77 -4.12
CA ASP A 102 -11.19 -6.76 -3.25
C ASP A 102 -11.73 -5.35 -3.55
N LEU A 103 -12.01 -5.04 -4.83
CA LEU A 103 -12.69 -3.80 -5.20
C LEU A 103 -14.12 -3.73 -4.66
N GLU A 104 -14.87 -4.84 -4.69
CA GLU A 104 -16.21 -4.89 -4.08
C GLU A 104 -16.17 -4.75 -2.56
N LYS A 105 -15.16 -5.35 -1.90
CA LYS A 105 -14.89 -5.16 -0.48
C LYS A 105 -14.61 -3.68 -0.19
N LEU A 106 -13.76 -3.04 -0.98
CA LEU A 106 -13.44 -1.62 -0.88
C LEU A 106 -14.68 -0.73 -1.06
N ALA A 107 -15.50 -1.00 -2.07
CA ALA A 107 -16.74 -0.28 -2.33
C ALA A 107 -17.72 -0.41 -1.15
N LYS A 108 -17.86 -1.60 -0.55
CA LYS A 108 -18.69 -1.78 0.65
C LYS A 108 -18.18 -0.93 1.81
N VAL A 109 -16.87 -0.88 2.03
CA VAL A 109 -16.27 -0.05 3.09
C VAL A 109 -16.51 1.43 2.83
N VAL A 110 -16.26 1.92 1.61
CA VAL A 110 -16.46 3.33 1.24
C VAL A 110 -17.93 3.75 1.38
N ASN A 111 -18.86 2.94 0.88
CA ASN A 111 -20.29 3.28 0.91
C ASN A 111 -20.93 3.12 2.30
N ARG A 112 -20.29 2.37 3.22
CA ARG A 112 -20.83 2.15 4.57
C ARG A 112 -20.69 3.36 5.48
N PHE A 113 -19.64 4.17 5.31
CA PHE A 113 -19.32 5.26 6.22
C PHE A 113 -19.41 6.60 5.50
N GLY A 114 -20.39 7.45 5.86
CA GLY A 114 -20.55 8.78 5.25
C GLY A 114 -19.37 9.74 5.47
N SER A 115 -18.47 9.43 6.41
CA SER A 115 -17.21 10.15 6.61
C SER A 115 -16.12 9.80 5.61
N MET A 116 -16.22 8.62 4.96
CA MET A 116 -15.22 8.14 4.01
C MET A 116 -15.23 9.03 2.76
N LYS A 117 -14.05 9.47 2.35
CA LYS A 117 -13.87 10.34 1.18
C LYS A 117 -13.46 9.56 -0.04
N TRP A 118 -12.46 8.70 0.10
CA TRP A 118 -11.94 7.85 -0.98
C TRP A 118 -11.49 6.49 -0.47
N GLY A 119 -11.62 5.49 -1.34
CA GLY A 119 -10.89 4.23 -1.27
C GLY A 119 -9.76 4.22 -2.30
N PHE A 120 -8.60 3.69 -1.93
CA PHE A 120 -7.46 3.53 -2.84
C PHE A 120 -7.15 2.05 -3.01
N PHE A 121 -7.06 1.58 -4.25
CA PHE A 121 -6.68 0.21 -4.58
C PHE A 121 -5.35 0.24 -5.34
N TYR A 122 -4.35 -0.47 -4.83
CA TYR A 122 -3.04 -0.62 -5.47
C TYR A 122 -2.85 -2.06 -5.93
N LEU A 123 -2.78 -2.25 -7.25
CA LEU A 123 -2.43 -3.52 -7.86
C LEU A 123 -0.94 -3.54 -8.17
N VAL A 124 -0.20 -4.44 -7.53
CA VAL A 124 1.20 -4.70 -7.84
C VAL A 124 1.29 -6.00 -8.63
N HIS A 125 1.92 -5.95 -9.80
CA HIS A 125 2.03 -7.11 -10.69
C HIS A 125 3.37 -7.13 -11.43
N ASP A 126 3.84 -8.32 -11.75
CA ASP A 126 5.04 -8.55 -12.57
C ASP A 126 4.60 -8.87 -14.01
N SER A 127 4.66 -7.90 -14.94
CA SER A 127 4.31 -8.14 -16.35
C SER A 127 5.05 -7.23 -17.31
N GLU A 128 5.22 -7.67 -18.57
CA GLU A 128 5.74 -6.81 -19.64
C GLU A 128 4.89 -5.57 -19.87
N ASP A 129 3.57 -5.74 -19.79
CA ASP A 129 2.60 -4.75 -20.15
C ASP A 129 2.11 -3.95 -18.94
N SER A 130 1.74 -2.69 -19.18
CA SER A 130 1.03 -1.92 -18.15
C SER A 130 -0.38 -2.49 -17.99
N TYR A 131 -0.72 -3.01 -16.81
CA TYR A 131 -2.09 -3.44 -16.55
C TYR A 131 -3.00 -2.20 -16.57
N THR A 132 -3.94 -2.18 -17.50
CA THR A 132 -4.95 -1.13 -17.59
C THR A 132 -6.27 -1.72 -17.16
N PHE A 133 -6.82 -1.19 -16.07
CA PHE A 133 -8.14 -1.60 -15.62
C PHE A 133 -9.19 -1.26 -16.69
N PRO A 134 -10.05 -2.21 -17.08
CA PRO A 134 -11.10 -1.92 -18.04
C PRO A 134 -12.04 -0.83 -17.49
N ASN A 135 -12.04 0.35 -18.13
CA ASN A 135 -12.80 1.54 -17.76
C ASN A 135 -14.30 1.27 -17.46
N PRO A 136 -15.02 0.38 -18.17
CA PRO A 136 -16.42 0.06 -17.85
C PRO A 136 -16.63 -0.52 -16.45
N ALA A 137 -15.62 -1.21 -15.90
CA ALA A 137 -15.72 -1.88 -14.61
C ALA A 137 -15.63 -0.90 -13.42
N LEU A 138 -14.97 0.25 -13.60
CA LEU A 138 -14.87 1.34 -12.62
C LEU A 138 -16.07 2.29 -12.67
N ARG A 139 -16.89 2.22 -13.72
CA ARG A 139 -18.16 2.98 -13.84
C ARG A 139 -19.34 2.31 -13.12
N LYS A 140 -19.11 1.21 -12.40
CA LYS A 140 -20.13 0.56 -11.57
C LYS A 140 -20.57 1.50 -10.44
N ARG A 141 -21.88 1.54 -10.15
CA ARG A 141 -22.43 2.29 -9.02
C ARG A 141 -21.74 1.84 -7.71
N GLY A 142 -21.27 2.80 -6.93
CA GLY A 142 -20.52 2.57 -5.68
C GLY A 142 -18.99 2.64 -5.80
N TYR A 143 -18.45 2.87 -7.01
CA TYR A 143 -17.01 3.04 -7.28
C TYR A 143 -16.61 4.50 -7.47
N GLU A 144 -17.54 5.45 -7.34
CA GLU A 144 -17.34 6.87 -7.67
C GLU A 144 -16.24 7.52 -6.82
N ASN A 145 -16.01 6.97 -5.62
CA ASN A 145 -14.99 7.41 -4.68
C ASN A 145 -13.87 6.37 -4.53
N ILE A 146 -13.61 5.56 -5.56
CA ILE A 146 -12.49 4.60 -5.58
C ILE A 146 -11.48 5.04 -6.62
N SER A 147 -10.22 5.10 -6.21
CA SER A 147 -9.08 5.24 -7.11
C SER A 147 -8.35 3.92 -7.24
N VAL A 148 -7.98 3.59 -8.48
CA VAL A 148 -7.18 2.42 -8.78
C VAL A 148 -5.83 2.85 -9.34
N SER A 149 -4.76 2.30 -8.79
CA SER A 149 -3.37 2.51 -9.23
C SER A 149 -2.71 1.16 -9.49
N THR A 150 -1.90 1.08 -10.54
CA THR A 150 -1.16 -0.13 -10.91
C THR A 150 0.35 0.12 -10.78
N ILE A 151 1.06 -0.85 -10.23
CA ILE A 151 2.51 -0.84 -10.03
C ILE A 151 3.08 -2.04 -10.78
N ASN A 152 3.72 -1.79 -11.91
CA ASN A 152 4.41 -2.83 -12.66
C ASN A 152 5.83 -2.99 -12.12
N VAL A 153 6.15 -4.18 -11.63
CA VAL A 153 7.43 -4.48 -10.97
C VAL A 153 8.43 -5.25 -11.83
N ARG A 154 8.14 -5.36 -13.14
CA ARG A 154 8.92 -6.19 -14.08
C ARG A 154 10.41 -6.01 -13.90
N ARG A 155 11.04 -7.12 -13.53
CA ARG A 155 12.47 -7.18 -13.25
C ARG A 155 13.22 -6.92 -14.56
N LYS A 156 14.07 -5.90 -14.59
CA LYS A 156 15.05 -5.79 -15.66
C LYS A 156 16.02 -6.95 -15.49
N GLU A 157 15.99 -7.92 -16.40
CA GLU A 157 16.95 -9.02 -16.38
C GLU A 157 18.37 -8.45 -16.34
N GLY A 158 19.23 -8.99 -15.47
CA GLY A 158 20.67 -8.72 -15.50
C GLY A 158 21.22 -7.65 -14.55
N THR A 159 20.41 -6.93 -13.77
CA THR A 159 20.93 -6.09 -12.68
C THR A 159 20.86 -6.88 -11.38
N GLY A 160 21.96 -7.47 -10.93
CA GLY A 160 22.04 -8.10 -9.61
C GLY A 160 21.51 -7.15 -8.54
N ARG A 161 20.27 -7.38 -8.11
CA ARG A 161 19.56 -6.56 -7.13
C ARG A 161 20.20 -6.79 -5.77
N ARG A 162 21.13 -5.93 -5.42
CA ARG A 162 21.56 -5.71 -4.04
C ARG A 162 21.67 -4.21 -3.85
N ARG A 163 21.08 -3.68 -2.78
CA ARG A 163 21.36 -2.31 -2.33
C ARG A 163 22.88 -2.16 -2.25
N THR A 164 23.41 -0.98 -2.60
CA THR A 164 24.78 -0.64 -2.23
C THR A 164 24.91 -0.88 -0.71
N ASN A 165 25.81 -1.79 -0.31
CA ASN A 165 26.04 -2.24 1.07
C ASN A 165 24.98 -3.19 1.69
N TYR A 166 24.06 -3.79 0.92
CA TYR A 166 23.13 -4.82 1.47
C TYR A 166 23.90 -5.99 2.08
N ASP A 167 24.92 -6.47 1.39
CA ASP A 167 25.75 -7.58 1.86
C ASP A 167 26.47 -7.25 3.15
N ASP A 168 26.92 -6.00 3.31
CA ASP A 168 27.60 -5.56 4.52
C ASP A 168 26.62 -5.44 5.69
N TRP A 169 25.43 -4.89 5.45
CA TRP A 169 24.37 -4.86 6.46
C TRP A 169 23.93 -6.28 6.85
N ARG A 170 23.79 -7.19 5.90
CA ARG A 170 23.37 -8.58 6.15
C ARG A 170 24.41 -9.33 6.97
N LYS A 171 25.71 -9.19 6.63
CA LYS A 171 26.81 -9.75 7.43
C LYS A 171 26.78 -9.23 8.87
N GLU A 172 26.54 -7.94 9.05
CA GLU A 172 26.47 -7.34 10.39
C GLU A 172 25.26 -7.85 11.18
N PHE A 173 24.09 -7.97 10.54
CA PHE A 173 22.91 -8.56 11.17
C PHE A 173 23.16 -10.01 11.62
N ASP A 174 23.74 -10.84 10.75
CA ASP A 174 24.05 -12.24 11.07
C ASP A 174 25.09 -12.34 12.21
N ARG A 175 26.08 -11.44 12.24
CA ARG A 175 27.05 -11.32 13.36
C ARG A 175 26.34 -11.02 14.69
N LEU A 176 25.43 -10.06 14.71
CA LEU A 176 24.69 -9.67 15.92
C LEU A 176 23.78 -10.80 16.43
N ILE A 177 23.14 -11.54 15.52
CA ILE A 177 22.33 -12.72 15.87
C ILE A 177 23.19 -13.82 16.51
N ALA A 178 24.36 -14.10 15.94
CA ALA A 178 25.26 -15.12 16.46
C ALA A 178 25.75 -14.79 17.89
N GLN A 179 26.18 -13.53 18.10
CA GLN A 179 26.57 -13.06 19.44
C GLN A 179 25.42 -13.19 20.44
N HIS A 180 24.20 -12.81 20.06
CA HIS A 180 23.07 -12.91 20.98
C HIS A 180 22.74 -14.36 21.39
N ARG A 181 22.97 -15.33 20.50
CA ARG A 181 22.78 -16.76 20.80
C ARG A 181 23.86 -17.32 21.73
N GLU A 182 25.11 -16.89 21.57
CA GLU A 182 26.22 -17.30 22.44
C GLU A 182 26.06 -16.76 23.87
N HIS A 183 25.49 -15.57 24.03
CA HIS A 183 25.20 -14.97 25.34
C HIS A 183 23.94 -15.52 26.02
N ALA A 184 23.09 -16.25 25.29
CA ALA A 184 21.85 -16.84 25.79
C ALA A 184 21.99 -18.34 26.15
N ALA A 185 23.16 -18.93 25.91
CA ALA A 185 23.55 -20.29 26.29
C ALA A 185 24.42 -20.26 27.55
#